data_AF-A0A139KLF9-F1
#
_entry.id   AF-A0A139KLF9-F1
#
_cell.length_a   1.000
_cell.length_b   1.000
_cell.length_c   1.000
_cell.angle_alpha   90.00
_cell.angle_beta   90.00
_cell.angle_gamma   90.00
#
_symmetry.space_group_name_H-M   'P 1'
#
loop_
_entity.id
_entity.type
_entity.pdbx_description
1 polymer ?
#
loop_
_entity_poly.entity_id
_entity_poly.type
_entity_poly.pdbx_seq_one_letter_code
_entity_poly.pdbx_strand_id
1 'polypeptide(L)'
;MIATIQKGFLSGKIPAISSKSYAHRLLIAAALADRPTTVRCATVSEDILTASRVLKAMGASVERTDDGFIVEPVSTQPAYCGESGTIERFILPVACALGLDASITGHGRLPERPLSPLYEELRDHGIELSPQGVFPLKTKGRLPAGDYAIAADVSSQFIGGLLFALSVVPGTSTLTLTGRIESAPYIDMTLDVLALFGARITRSEDGRRFTVEGLERLRSPGAAEVEGDWSNSAFWLCAGALGRGVTLTGLRADSRQGDRAVVKLLEAFGAEVSMTEDAVTVRPGALRGMTVNAPQIPDLVPVLSVVAAFAEGETRFINAGRLRIKESDRLATTRQLLEDLGADVEEIPDGLIVRGRTALRGGACDGTRDHRIVMSAAVAGGSHLHTRRHQGRTGRSQIVSRLFRRLCPPRRTGLSGGLIMPYFGRNIRTAVFGQSHAAAIGVTIDGLPAGEAVDAVELEAFMARRAPEQNRMTTQRREADRPEREPIFRALAHRIITSRRLRTQFSRSSEKSRETSDHQRPQHQFSGHSRTGHLRQHNLQGPVRNTRDLVRRCRRLMRAFPVQP
;
A
#
# COMPACT_ATOMS: atom_id res chain seq x y z
N MET A 1 -10.90 7.34 -0.63
CA MET A 1 -10.66 7.26 0.83
C MET A 1 -9.73 8.40 1.20
N ILE A 2 -9.99 9.13 2.29
CA ILE A 2 -9.07 10.15 2.82
C ILE A 2 -8.58 9.63 4.17
N ALA A 3 -7.26 9.57 4.35
CA ALA A 3 -6.63 9.22 5.62
C ALA A 3 -5.83 10.42 6.14
N THR A 4 -6.00 10.76 7.41
CA THR A 4 -5.25 11.84 8.06
C THR A 4 -4.20 11.22 8.98
N ILE A 5 -2.92 11.55 8.73
CA ILE A 5 -1.80 11.05 9.51
C ILE A 5 -1.25 12.19 10.34
N GLN A 6 -1.17 11.98 11.65
CA GLN A 6 -0.60 12.95 12.58
C GLN A 6 0.87 12.62 12.82
N LYS A 7 1.70 13.67 12.95
CA LYS A 7 3.12 13.52 13.30
C LYS A 7 3.24 12.78 14.64
N GLY A 8 4.19 11.86 14.71
CA GLY A 8 4.43 11.07 15.91
C GLY A 8 5.87 10.58 15.99
N PHE A 9 6.23 10.00 17.12
CA PHE A 9 7.51 9.30 17.26
C PHE A 9 7.31 7.84 16.89
N LEU A 10 7.60 7.50 15.62
CA LEU A 10 7.48 6.12 15.13
C LEU A 10 8.51 5.22 15.84
N SER A 11 8.02 4.20 16.53
CA SER A 11 8.84 3.17 17.17
C SER A 11 8.06 1.88 17.37
N GLY A 12 8.76 0.77 17.54
CA GLY A 12 8.16 -0.52 17.87
C GLY A 12 8.81 -1.70 17.17
N LYS A 13 8.20 -2.87 17.34
CA LYS A 13 8.56 -4.13 16.70
C LYS A 13 7.41 -4.62 15.83
N ILE A 14 7.66 -4.93 14.57
CA ILE A 14 6.64 -5.30 13.58
C ILE A 14 7.16 -6.53 12.81
N PRO A 15 6.35 -7.57 12.58
CA PRO A 15 6.73 -8.65 11.68
C PRO A 15 6.63 -8.19 10.21
N ALA A 16 7.59 -8.61 9.39
CA ALA A 16 7.51 -8.43 7.95
C ALA A 16 6.32 -9.21 7.38
N ILE A 17 5.63 -8.59 6.44
CA ILE A 17 4.62 -9.28 5.63
C ILE A 17 5.32 -10.16 4.59
N SER A 18 4.63 -11.15 4.05
CA SER A 18 5.14 -12.03 3.00
C SER A 18 5.48 -11.28 1.70
N SER A 19 6.61 -11.64 1.10
CA SER A 19 7.11 -11.10 -0.16
C SER A 19 6.19 -11.47 -1.30
N LYS A 20 5.55 -10.44 -1.88
CA LYS A 20 4.74 -10.61 -3.09
C LYS A 20 5.52 -11.28 -4.22
N SER A 21 6.77 -10.86 -4.41
CA SER A 21 7.62 -11.33 -5.50
C SER A 21 8.02 -12.79 -5.36
N TYR A 22 8.28 -13.29 -4.13
CA TYR A 22 8.49 -14.72 -3.89
C TYR A 22 7.18 -15.50 -3.99
N ALA A 23 6.08 -15.00 -3.41
CA ALA A 23 4.79 -15.66 -3.47
C ALA A 23 4.36 -15.96 -4.91
N HIS A 24 4.45 -14.97 -5.81
CA HIS A 24 4.13 -15.18 -7.23
C HIS A 24 4.98 -16.27 -7.87
N ARG A 25 6.30 -16.25 -7.66
CA ARG A 25 7.23 -17.24 -8.21
C ARG A 25 6.97 -18.65 -7.69
N LEU A 26 6.77 -18.79 -6.38
CA LEU A 26 6.49 -20.08 -5.74
C LEU A 26 5.16 -20.66 -6.21
N LEU A 27 4.11 -19.83 -6.34
CA LEU A 27 2.82 -20.27 -6.86
C LEU A 27 2.92 -20.73 -8.33
N ILE A 28 3.66 -20.00 -9.17
CA ILE A 28 3.89 -20.38 -10.58
C ILE A 28 4.67 -21.69 -10.64
N ALA A 29 5.78 -21.81 -9.92
CA ALA A 29 6.60 -23.02 -9.89
C ALA A 29 5.82 -24.25 -9.42
N ALA A 30 5.00 -24.07 -8.38
CA ALA A 30 4.12 -25.12 -7.87
C ALA A 30 3.05 -25.56 -8.88
N ALA A 31 2.47 -24.62 -9.65
CA ALA A 31 1.51 -24.95 -10.70
C ALA A 31 2.15 -25.70 -11.88
N LEU A 32 3.46 -25.53 -12.09
CA LEU A 32 4.27 -26.20 -13.10
C LEU A 32 4.94 -27.50 -12.60
N ALA A 33 4.72 -27.87 -11.34
CA ALA A 33 5.36 -29.04 -10.72
C ALA A 33 4.71 -30.37 -11.12
N ASP A 34 5.34 -31.47 -10.72
CA ASP A 34 4.92 -32.85 -10.94
C ASP A 34 3.85 -33.35 -9.95
N ARG A 35 3.69 -32.68 -8.81
CA ARG A 35 2.76 -33.06 -7.74
C ARG A 35 2.32 -31.86 -6.89
N PRO A 36 1.29 -32.01 -6.03
CA PRO A 36 0.84 -30.93 -5.17
C PRO A 36 1.95 -30.36 -4.29
N THR A 37 1.93 -29.05 -4.09
CA THR A 37 2.92 -28.32 -3.29
C THR A 37 2.23 -27.39 -2.30
N THR A 38 2.66 -27.42 -1.04
CA THR A 38 2.23 -26.45 -0.03
C THR A 38 3.11 -25.19 -0.11
N VAL A 39 2.50 -24.05 -0.39
CA VAL A 39 3.16 -22.72 -0.35
C VAL A 39 2.75 -22.00 0.91
N ARG A 40 3.63 -21.97 1.91
CA ARG A 40 3.40 -21.28 3.19
C ARG A 40 3.55 -19.78 3.02
N CYS A 41 2.54 -19.01 3.41
CA CYS A 41 2.48 -17.57 3.19
C CYS A 41 1.79 -16.88 4.38
N ALA A 42 2.60 -16.33 5.30
CA ALA A 42 2.13 -15.74 6.55
C ALA A 42 1.11 -14.60 6.36
N THR A 43 1.22 -13.82 5.29
CA THR A 43 0.24 -12.77 4.97
C THR A 43 -0.10 -12.78 3.49
N VAL A 44 -1.38 -12.63 3.17
CA VAL A 44 -1.86 -12.68 1.78
C VAL A 44 -2.37 -11.31 1.36
N SER A 45 -1.87 -10.81 0.21
CA SER A 45 -2.33 -9.58 -0.43
C SER A 45 -3.28 -9.86 -1.61
N GLU A 46 -4.00 -8.83 -2.08
CA GLU A 46 -4.86 -8.96 -3.26
C GLU A 46 -4.08 -9.37 -4.52
N ASP A 47 -2.83 -8.92 -4.65
CA ASP A 47 -1.95 -9.33 -5.75
C ASP A 47 -1.63 -10.85 -5.69
N ILE A 48 -1.48 -11.42 -4.50
CA ILE A 48 -1.23 -12.86 -4.31
C ILE A 48 -2.52 -13.65 -4.58
N LEU A 49 -3.67 -13.15 -4.12
CA LEU A 49 -4.98 -13.76 -4.44
C LEU A 49 -5.26 -13.73 -5.94
N THR A 50 -4.89 -12.64 -6.60
CA THR A 50 -4.98 -12.53 -8.06
C THR A 50 -4.13 -13.59 -8.74
N ALA A 51 -2.91 -13.87 -8.24
CA ALA A 51 -2.07 -14.96 -8.74
C ALA A 51 -2.73 -16.32 -8.64
N SER A 52 -3.28 -16.61 -7.46
CA SER A 52 -4.05 -17.83 -7.24
C SER A 52 -5.21 -17.96 -8.25
N ARG A 53 -5.97 -16.89 -8.48
CA ARG A 53 -7.09 -16.90 -9.45
C ARG A 53 -6.62 -17.11 -10.89
N VAL A 54 -5.53 -16.47 -11.31
CA VAL A 54 -4.96 -16.66 -12.67
C VAL A 54 -4.49 -18.09 -12.86
N LEU A 55 -3.76 -18.66 -11.89
CA LEU A 55 -3.29 -20.04 -11.97
C LEU A 55 -4.45 -21.04 -11.98
N LYS A 56 -5.51 -20.79 -11.20
CA LYS A 56 -6.76 -21.56 -11.31
C LYS A 56 -7.35 -21.53 -12.70
N ALA A 57 -7.39 -20.33 -13.29
CA ALA A 57 -7.90 -20.13 -14.62
C ALA A 57 -7.05 -20.83 -15.69
N MET A 58 -5.75 -21.02 -15.44
CA MET A 58 -4.82 -21.84 -16.23
C MET A 58 -5.00 -23.35 -16.08
N GLY A 59 -5.89 -23.79 -15.18
CA GLY A 59 -6.18 -25.20 -14.94
C GLY A 59 -5.38 -25.83 -13.80
N ALA A 60 -4.74 -25.04 -12.94
CA ALA A 60 -4.21 -25.51 -11.65
C ALA A 60 -5.33 -25.55 -10.59
N SER A 61 -5.17 -26.35 -9.54
CA SER A 61 -5.95 -26.15 -8.30
C SER A 61 -5.14 -25.29 -7.35
N VAL A 62 -5.73 -24.25 -6.75
CA VAL A 62 -5.05 -23.41 -5.75
C VAL A 62 -5.95 -23.20 -4.55
N GLU A 63 -5.91 -24.11 -3.60
CA GLU A 63 -6.69 -24.00 -2.38
C GLU A 63 -6.00 -23.05 -1.40
N ARG A 64 -6.77 -22.15 -0.78
CA ARG A 64 -6.25 -21.30 0.29
C ARG A 64 -6.44 -22.01 1.62
N THR A 65 -5.38 -22.08 2.41
CA THR A 65 -5.39 -22.62 3.77
C THR A 65 -5.10 -21.51 4.78
N ASP A 66 -5.15 -21.84 6.07
CA ASP A 66 -4.79 -20.90 7.14
C ASP A 66 -3.31 -20.46 7.06
N ASP A 67 -2.44 -21.36 6.61
CA ASP A 67 -0.99 -21.15 6.53
C ASP A 67 -0.50 -20.70 5.13
N GLY A 68 -1.39 -20.55 4.15
CA GLY A 68 -1.03 -20.16 2.78
C GLY A 68 -1.88 -20.84 1.70
N PHE A 69 -1.24 -21.67 0.88
CA PHE A 69 -1.88 -22.33 -0.27
C PHE A 69 -1.45 -23.79 -0.45
N ILE A 70 -2.36 -24.62 -0.94
CA ILE A 70 -2.05 -25.92 -1.54
C ILE A 70 -2.28 -25.77 -3.05
N VAL A 71 -1.23 -26.00 -3.83
CA VAL A 71 -1.26 -25.86 -5.28
C VAL A 71 -1.15 -27.24 -5.91
N GLU A 72 -2.15 -27.65 -6.67
CA GLU A 72 -2.06 -28.82 -7.55
C GLU A 72 -1.70 -28.38 -8.97
N PRO A 73 -0.83 -29.14 -9.68
CA PRO A 73 -0.35 -28.74 -10.99
C PRO A 73 -1.44 -28.56 -12.05
N VAL A 74 -1.11 -27.84 -13.11
CA VAL A 74 -1.99 -27.69 -14.28
C VAL A 74 -2.24 -29.06 -14.95
N SER A 75 -3.51 -29.42 -15.12
CA SER A 75 -3.97 -30.72 -15.62
C SER A 75 -4.51 -30.73 -17.07
N THR A 76 -4.25 -29.66 -17.85
CA THR A 76 -4.67 -29.44 -19.26
C THR A 76 -6.19 -29.29 -19.49
N GLN A 77 -6.65 -28.04 -19.59
CA GLN A 77 -7.93 -27.60 -20.18
C GLN A 77 -7.77 -26.17 -20.75
N PRO A 78 -8.59 -25.71 -21.71
CA PRO A 78 -8.51 -24.35 -22.23
C PRO A 78 -8.76 -23.32 -21.12
N ALA A 79 -7.90 -22.30 -21.05
CA ALA A 79 -7.77 -21.45 -19.88
C ALA A 79 -8.09 -19.98 -20.18
N TYR A 80 -9.30 -19.53 -19.83
CA TYR A 80 -9.62 -18.10 -19.80
C TYR A 80 -8.94 -17.44 -18.60
N CYS A 81 -7.73 -16.90 -18.80
CA CYS A 81 -7.01 -16.16 -17.76
C CYS A 81 -7.70 -14.81 -17.50
N GLY A 82 -8.46 -14.70 -16.40
CA GLY A 82 -9.04 -13.43 -15.95
C GLY A 82 -8.00 -12.35 -15.61
N GLU A 83 -8.43 -11.29 -14.93
CA GLU A 83 -7.61 -10.10 -14.66
C GLU A 83 -6.28 -10.39 -13.95
N SER A 84 -5.14 -9.89 -14.48
CA SER A 84 -3.98 -9.54 -13.64
C SER A 84 -2.90 -8.72 -14.35
N GLY A 85 -2.72 -7.47 -13.95
CA GLY A 85 -1.64 -6.61 -14.46
C GLY A 85 -0.25 -6.82 -13.87
N THR A 86 -0.14 -7.58 -12.80
CA THR A 86 1.15 -7.88 -12.16
C THR A 86 1.71 -9.22 -12.67
N ILE A 87 0.86 -10.07 -13.23
CA ILE A 87 1.18 -11.46 -13.53
C ILE A 87 1.19 -11.73 -15.03
N GLU A 88 0.54 -10.90 -15.84
CA GLU A 88 0.58 -10.97 -17.32
C GLU A 88 1.99 -11.26 -17.85
N ARG A 89 3.01 -10.54 -17.36
CA ARG A 89 4.40 -10.69 -17.84
C ARG A 89 5.04 -12.03 -17.49
N PHE A 90 4.64 -12.64 -16.37
CA PHE A 90 5.09 -13.98 -15.99
C PHE A 90 4.25 -15.06 -16.67
N ILE A 91 2.95 -14.87 -16.74
CA ILE A 91 2.00 -15.91 -17.15
C ILE A 91 1.84 -16.00 -18.65
N LEU A 92 1.94 -14.90 -19.41
CA LEU A 92 1.86 -14.96 -20.85
C LEU A 92 2.85 -15.99 -21.45
N PRO A 93 4.18 -15.94 -21.16
CA PRO A 93 5.10 -16.93 -21.69
C PRO A 93 4.84 -18.33 -21.11
N VAL A 94 4.40 -18.45 -19.86
CA VAL A 94 4.07 -19.75 -19.24
C VAL A 94 2.84 -20.39 -19.90
N ALA A 95 1.80 -19.63 -20.18
CA ALA A 95 0.61 -20.09 -20.91
C ALA A 95 0.99 -20.55 -22.32
N CYS A 96 1.87 -19.81 -23.00
CA CYS A 96 2.40 -20.18 -24.31
C CYS A 96 3.26 -21.47 -24.23
N ALA A 97 4.09 -21.65 -23.20
CA ALA A 97 4.85 -22.90 -23.01
C ALA A 97 3.94 -24.12 -22.80
N LEU A 98 2.84 -23.92 -22.07
CA LEU A 98 1.82 -24.94 -21.84
C LEU A 98 0.90 -25.17 -23.06
N GLY A 99 1.01 -24.35 -24.11
CA GLY A 99 0.18 -24.42 -25.31
C GLY A 99 -1.29 -24.11 -25.04
N LEU A 100 -1.57 -23.22 -24.09
CA LEU A 100 -2.93 -22.84 -23.71
C LEU A 100 -3.40 -21.68 -24.58
N ASP A 101 -4.55 -21.85 -25.23
CA ASP A 101 -5.29 -20.75 -25.84
C ASP A 101 -5.84 -19.86 -24.72
N ALA A 102 -5.19 -18.72 -24.49
CA ALA A 102 -5.51 -17.83 -23.37
C ALA A 102 -6.01 -16.46 -23.84
N SER A 103 -6.86 -15.86 -23.02
CA SER A 103 -7.43 -14.53 -23.23
C SER A 103 -7.23 -13.72 -21.96
N ILE A 104 -6.17 -12.90 -21.93
CA ILE A 104 -5.74 -12.13 -20.75
C ILE A 104 -6.43 -10.77 -20.78
N THR A 105 -7.13 -10.39 -19.70
CA THR A 105 -7.77 -9.08 -19.56
C THR A 105 -7.02 -8.16 -18.58
N GLY A 106 -7.19 -6.85 -18.75
CA GLY A 106 -6.44 -5.81 -18.05
C GLY A 106 -7.23 -4.54 -17.80
N HIS A 107 -7.01 -3.90 -16.64
CA HIS A 107 -7.62 -2.61 -16.28
C HIS A 107 -6.59 -1.57 -15.81
N GLY A 108 -7.03 -0.32 -15.74
CA GLY A 108 -6.20 0.80 -15.31
C GLY A 108 -5.07 1.06 -16.30
N ARG A 109 -3.85 1.30 -15.80
CA ARG A 109 -2.66 1.54 -16.64
C ARG A 109 -2.03 0.27 -17.18
N LEU A 110 -2.58 -0.93 -16.89
CA LEU A 110 -1.99 -2.16 -17.42
C LEU A 110 -1.82 -2.12 -18.96
N PRO A 111 -2.83 -1.69 -19.75
CA PRO A 111 -2.69 -1.61 -21.20
C PRO A 111 -1.64 -0.60 -21.68
N GLU A 112 -1.30 0.39 -20.84
CA GLU A 112 -0.28 1.41 -21.14
C GLU A 112 1.14 0.90 -20.84
N ARG A 113 1.28 -0.17 -20.05
CA ARG A 113 2.60 -0.69 -19.66
C ARG A 113 3.14 -1.55 -20.80
N PRO A 114 4.38 -1.31 -21.26
CA PRO A 114 4.91 -2.01 -22.43
C PRO A 114 4.94 -3.52 -22.21
N LEU A 115 4.52 -4.27 -23.23
CA LEU A 115 4.69 -5.72 -23.34
C LEU A 115 5.89 -6.06 -24.25
N SER A 116 6.28 -5.16 -25.14
CA SER A 116 7.55 -5.27 -25.88
C SER A 116 8.74 -5.12 -24.91
N PRO A 117 9.86 -5.85 -25.12
CA PRO A 117 10.15 -6.74 -26.25
C PRO A 117 9.59 -8.18 -26.14
N LEU A 118 8.92 -8.54 -25.04
CA LEU A 118 8.40 -9.91 -24.87
C LEU A 118 7.35 -10.25 -25.94
N TYR A 119 6.55 -9.27 -26.35
CA TYR A 119 5.53 -9.46 -27.39
C TYR A 119 6.13 -9.95 -28.72
N GLU A 120 7.19 -9.30 -29.18
CA GLU A 120 7.90 -9.63 -30.42
C GLU A 120 8.57 -11.00 -30.28
N GLU A 121 9.26 -11.21 -29.16
CA GLU A 121 9.98 -12.46 -28.88
C GLU A 121 9.07 -13.70 -28.94
N LEU A 122 7.85 -13.59 -28.39
CA LEU A 122 6.86 -14.67 -28.46
C LEU A 122 6.36 -14.90 -29.90
N ARG A 123 6.12 -13.83 -30.65
CA ARG A 123 5.65 -13.93 -32.05
C ARG A 123 6.69 -14.55 -32.98
N ASP A 124 7.95 -14.18 -32.79
CA ASP A 124 9.07 -14.72 -33.56
C ASP A 124 9.23 -16.24 -33.31
N HIS A 125 8.75 -16.73 -32.17
CA HIS A 125 8.68 -18.14 -31.80
C HIS A 125 7.33 -18.81 -32.10
N GLY A 126 6.55 -18.25 -33.04
CA GLY A 126 5.35 -18.89 -33.58
C GLY A 126 4.09 -18.73 -32.73
N ILE A 127 4.09 -17.86 -31.72
CA ILE A 127 2.88 -17.53 -30.96
C ILE A 127 2.03 -16.53 -31.73
N GLU A 128 0.77 -16.87 -31.96
CA GLU A 128 -0.23 -15.93 -32.46
C GLU A 128 -0.70 -15.04 -31.30
N LEU A 129 -0.50 -13.73 -31.42
CA LEU A 129 -0.98 -12.73 -30.46
C LEU A 129 -1.94 -11.75 -31.11
N SER A 130 -3.00 -11.36 -30.40
CA SER A 130 -3.83 -10.22 -30.81
C SER A 130 -3.01 -8.92 -30.79
N PRO A 131 -3.43 -7.87 -31.53
CA PRO A 131 -2.71 -6.61 -31.58
C PRO A 131 -2.38 -6.06 -30.19
N GLN A 132 -1.15 -5.55 -30.04
CA GLN A 132 -0.67 -5.01 -28.77
C GLN A 132 -1.54 -3.85 -28.29
N GLY A 133 -1.79 -3.78 -26.98
CA GLY A 133 -2.64 -2.76 -26.36
C GLY A 133 -4.15 -3.03 -26.51
N VAL A 134 -4.56 -4.04 -27.28
CA VAL A 134 -5.96 -4.47 -27.39
C VAL A 134 -6.24 -5.55 -26.36
N PHE A 135 -7.17 -5.27 -25.45
CA PHE A 135 -7.64 -6.24 -24.45
C PHE A 135 -9.04 -6.77 -24.80
N PRO A 136 -9.32 -8.05 -24.58
CA PRO A 136 -8.40 -9.05 -24.02
C PRO A 136 -7.27 -9.42 -25.00
N LEU A 137 -6.04 -9.52 -24.48
CA LEU A 137 -4.89 -10.02 -25.19
C LEU A 137 -5.08 -11.52 -25.39
N LYS A 138 -5.29 -11.93 -26.65
CA LYS A 138 -5.46 -13.34 -27.01
C LYS A 138 -4.13 -13.93 -27.44
N THR A 139 -3.88 -15.15 -27.01
CA THR A 139 -2.69 -15.93 -27.40
C THR A 139 -3.09 -17.34 -27.84
N LYS A 140 -2.42 -17.84 -28.87
CA LYS A 140 -2.55 -19.19 -29.39
C LYS A 140 -1.20 -19.70 -29.87
N GLY A 141 -0.98 -21.01 -29.74
CA GLY A 141 0.27 -21.67 -30.11
C GLY A 141 1.05 -22.17 -28.89
N ARG A 142 2.14 -22.88 -29.15
CA ARG A 142 3.02 -23.44 -28.12
C ARG A 142 4.45 -23.01 -28.37
N LEU A 143 5.14 -22.53 -27.34
CA LEU A 143 6.56 -22.17 -27.46
C LEU A 143 7.41 -23.41 -27.73
N PRO A 144 8.29 -23.38 -28.76
CA PRO A 144 9.30 -24.40 -28.97
C PRO A 144 10.54 -24.15 -28.11
N ALA A 145 11.38 -25.18 -27.92
CA ALA A 145 12.74 -24.95 -27.46
C ALA A 145 13.53 -24.20 -28.54
N GLY A 146 14.48 -23.35 -28.14
CA GLY A 146 15.22 -22.53 -29.09
C GLY A 146 16.06 -21.43 -28.46
N ASP A 147 16.54 -20.52 -29.30
CA ASP A 147 17.35 -19.38 -28.90
C ASP A 147 16.50 -18.11 -28.79
N TYR A 148 16.36 -17.63 -27.56
CA TYR A 148 15.60 -16.45 -27.20
C TYR A 148 16.53 -15.28 -26.87
N ALA A 149 16.12 -14.05 -27.20
CA ALA A 149 16.86 -12.84 -26.89
C ALA A 149 15.96 -11.73 -26.34
N ILE A 150 16.31 -11.11 -25.21
CA ILE A 150 15.47 -10.08 -24.61
C ILE A 150 16.26 -8.92 -23.99
N ALA A 151 15.76 -7.70 -24.20
CA ALA A 151 16.36 -6.51 -23.59
C ALA A 151 16.16 -6.52 -22.07
N ALA A 152 17.27 -6.43 -21.34
CA ALA A 152 17.29 -6.61 -19.89
C ALA A 152 17.07 -5.32 -19.07
N ASP A 153 16.85 -4.19 -19.74
CA ASP A 153 16.57 -2.88 -19.16
C ASP A 153 15.07 -2.54 -19.12
N VAL A 154 14.22 -3.31 -19.82
CA VAL A 154 12.76 -3.05 -19.86
C VAL A 154 12.05 -3.66 -18.65
N SER A 155 12.07 -4.99 -18.52
CA SER A 155 11.40 -5.68 -17.41
C SER A 155 12.00 -7.03 -17.05
N SER A 156 12.51 -7.13 -15.83
CA SER A 156 12.94 -8.40 -15.21
C SER A 156 11.82 -9.44 -15.09
N GLN A 157 10.55 -9.03 -15.18
CA GLN A 157 9.41 -9.95 -15.21
C GLN A 157 9.32 -10.71 -16.54
N PHE A 158 9.75 -10.11 -17.65
CA PHE A 158 9.82 -10.82 -18.94
C PHE A 158 10.84 -11.94 -18.91
N ILE A 159 12.04 -11.63 -18.40
CA ILE A 159 13.11 -12.59 -18.20
C ILE A 159 12.64 -13.72 -17.28
N GLY A 160 12.01 -13.37 -16.14
CA GLY A 160 11.50 -14.37 -15.22
C GLY A 160 10.40 -15.25 -15.81
N GLY A 161 9.46 -14.66 -16.56
CA GLY A 161 8.41 -15.40 -17.27
C GLY A 161 8.96 -16.37 -18.30
N LEU A 162 9.93 -15.94 -19.11
CA LEU A 162 10.64 -16.81 -20.07
C LEU A 162 11.41 -17.92 -19.35
N LEU A 163 12.11 -17.64 -18.24
CA LEU A 163 12.81 -18.68 -17.48
C LEU A 163 11.85 -19.75 -16.95
N PHE A 164 10.67 -19.37 -16.44
CA PHE A 164 9.65 -20.35 -16.05
C PHE A 164 9.13 -21.15 -17.25
N ALA A 165 8.80 -20.47 -18.34
CA ALA A 165 8.28 -21.07 -19.56
C ALA A 165 9.26 -22.09 -20.15
N LEU A 166 10.50 -21.69 -20.39
CA LEU A 166 11.54 -22.52 -20.99
C LEU A 166 11.95 -23.70 -20.10
N SER A 167 11.76 -23.59 -18.77
CA SER A 167 12.01 -24.71 -17.86
C SER A 167 11.02 -25.86 -18.03
N VAL A 168 9.88 -25.64 -18.71
CA VAL A 168 8.85 -26.65 -18.97
C VAL A 168 8.54 -26.86 -20.46
N VAL A 169 9.40 -26.36 -21.35
CA VAL A 169 9.33 -26.63 -22.80
C VAL A 169 10.36 -27.72 -23.13
N PRO A 170 9.96 -28.93 -23.56
CA PRO A 170 10.90 -30.01 -23.82
C PRO A 170 11.99 -29.63 -24.82
N GLY A 171 13.25 -29.90 -24.46
CA GLY A 171 14.43 -29.56 -25.26
C GLY A 171 15.33 -28.54 -24.56
N THR A 172 16.43 -28.17 -25.21
CA THR A 172 17.37 -27.17 -24.68
C THR A 172 17.06 -25.81 -25.29
N SER A 173 16.95 -24.79 -24.43
CA SER A 173 16.78 -23.40 -24.85
C SER A 173 17.93 -22.53 -24.37
N THR A 174 18.23 -21.47 -25.12
CA THR A 174 19.14 -20.40 -24.68
C THR A 174 18.34 -19.12 -24.49
N LEU A 175 18.53 -18.40 -23.39
CA LEU A 175 18.01 -17.04 -23.20
C LEU A 175 19.18 -16.06 -23.09
N THR A 176 19.30 -15.14 -24.06
CA THR A 176 20.34 -14.11 -24.10
C THR A 176 19.79 -12.75 -23.70
N LEU A 177 20.41 -12.12 -22.71
CA LEU A 177 20.09 -10.78 -22.23
C LEU A 177 20.88 -9.71 -22.99
N THR A 178 20.16 -8.88 -23.72
CA THR A 178 20.74 -7.74 -24.45
C THR A 178 20.65 -6.45 -23.63
N GLY A 179 21.46 -5.46 -23.98
CA GLY A 179 21.48 -4.17 -23.29
C GLY A 179 22.04 -4.24 -21.86
N ARG A 180 21.58 -3.31 -21.02
CA ARG A 180 21.98 -3.19 -19.60
C ARG A 180 21.06 -4.06 -18.76
N ILE A 181 21.61 -4.83 -17.83
CA ILE A 181 20.79 -5.65 -16.92
C ILE A 181 20.31 -4.79 -15.76
N GLU A 182 18.99 -4.55 -15.69
CA GLU A 182 18.35 -3.83 -14.60
C GLU A 182 17.51 -4.78 -13.73
N SER A 183 17.49 -4.52 -12.42
CA SER A 183 16.76 -5.35 -11.46
C SER A 183 17.20 -6.82 -11.49
N ALA A 184 18.51 -7.08 -11.64
CA ALA A 184 19.14 -8.40 -11.61
C ALA A 184 18.73 -9.25 -10.38
N PRO A 185 18.57 -8.69 -9.16
CA PRO A 185 18.12 -9.49 -8.01
C PRO A 185 16.77 -10.17 -8.23
N TYR A 186 15.88 -9.60 -9.05
CA TYR A 186 14.60 -10.24 -9.39
C TYR A 186 14.76 -11.42 -10.35
N ILE A 187 15.83 -11.45 -11.15
CA ILE A 187 16.21 -12.62 -11.96
C ILE A 187 16.77 -13.69 -11.02
N ASP A 188 17.64 -13.32 -10.10
CA ASP A 188 18.23 -14.24 -9.12
C ASP A 188 17.15 -14.90 -8.24
N MET A 189 16.12 -14.16 -7.82
CA MET A 189 14.93 -14.74 -7.14
C MET A 189 14.21 -15.79 -7.98
N THR A 190 14.11 -15.58 -9.30
CA THR A 190 13.48 -16.56 -10.20
C THR A 190 14.34 -17.82 -10.30
N LEU A 191 15.66 -17.66 -10.45
CA LEU A 191 16.60 -18.78 -10.51
C LEU A 191 16.59 -19.59 -9.21
N ASP A 192 16.56 -18.92 -8.06
CA ASP A 192 16.47 -19.58 -6.75
C ASP A 192 15.20 -20.43 -6.61
N VAL A 193 14.06 -19.90 -7.03
CA VAL A 193 12.79 -20.67 -7.02
C VAL A 193 12.84 -21.81 -8.02
N LEU A 194 13.33 -21.58 -9.24
CA LEU A 194 13.45 -22.64 -10.25
C LEU A 194 14.40 -23.76 -9.78
N ALA A 195 15.51 -23.41 -9.14
CA ALA A 195 16.45 -24.37 -8.56
C ALA A 195 15.80 -25.19 -7.43
N LEU A 196 15.02 -24.55 -6.53
CA LEU A 196 14.24 -25.23 -5.50
C LEU A 196 13.27 -26.27 -6.09
N PHE A 197 12.74 -25.99 -7.29
CA PHE A 197 11.86 -26.86 -8.04
C PHE A 197 12.59 -27.76 -9.06
N GLY A 198 13.90 -27.91 -8.92
CA GLY A 198 14.70 -28.87 -9.70
C GLY A 198 14.92 -28.52 -11.17
N ALA A 199 14.67 -27.27 -11.58
CA ALA A 199 15.02 -26.79 -12.91
C ALA A 199 16.53 -26.83 -13.14
N ARG A 200 16.94 -27.02 -14.39
CA ARG A 200 18.34 -27.14 -14.79
C ARG A 200 18.72 -25.95 -15.67
N ILE A 201 19.33 -24.96 -15.03
CA ILE A 201 19.67 -23.69 -15.67
C ILE A 201 21.12 -23.37 -15.37
N THR A 202 21.91 -23.22 -16.43
CA THR A 202 23.30 -22.75 -16.33
C THR A 202 23.36 -21.30 -16.77
N ARG A 203 23.96 -20.44 -15.94
CA ARG A 203 24.20 -19.03 -16.25
C ARG A 203 25.66 -18.86 -16.69
N SER A 204 25.89 -18.14 -17.78
CA SER A 204 27.23 -17.76 -18.22
C SER A 204 27.95 -16.87 -17.19
N GLU A 205 29.27 -16.84 -17.24
CA GLU A 205 30.09 -16.04 -16.31
C GLU A 205 29.78 -14.54 -16.36
N ASP A 206 29.51 -14.01 -17.55
CA ASP A 206 29.10 -12.60 -17.75
C ASP A 206 27.64 -12.32 -17.31
N GLY A 207 26.92 -13.37 -16.90
CA GLY A 207 25.56 -13.31 -16.42
C GLY A 207 24.50 -12.98 -17.48
N ARG A 208 24.87 -12.99 -18.77
CA ARG A 208 23.99 -12.57 -19.89
C ARG A 208 23.28 -13.73 -20.57
N ARG A 209 23.79 -14.95 -20.49
CA ARG A 209 23.21 -16.11 -21.17
C ARG A 209 22.77 -17.15 -20.16
N PHE A 210 21.56 -17.68 -20.35
CA PHE A 210 21.03 -18.80 -19.61
C PHE A 210 20.83 -19.97 -20.57
N THR A 211 21.43 -21.12 -20.28
CA THR A 211 21.10 -22.38 -20.95
C THR A 211 20.12 -23.12 -20.06
N VAL A 212 18.93 -23.40 -20.58
CA VAL A 212 17.81 -24.01 -19.87
C VAL A 212 17.54 -25.39 -20.47
N GLU A 213 17.74 -26.46 -19.69
CA GLU A 213 17.25 -27.78 -20.06
C GLU A 213 15.77 -27.88 -19.64
N GLY A 214 14.88 -27.81 -20.62
CA GLY A 214 13.46 -27.86 -20.38
C GLY A 214 12.97 -29.26 -20.03
N LEU A 215 12.12 -29.33 -19.02
CA LEU A 215 11.56 -30.55 -18.46
C LEU A 215 10.09 -30.71 -18.90
N GLU A 216 9.51 -31.90 -18.70
CA GLU A 216 8.07 -32.06 -18.86
C GLU A 216 7.30 -31.34 -17.73
N ARG A 217 7.82 -31.46 -16.49
CA ARG A 217 7.33 -30.77 -15.30
C ARG A 217 8.49 -30.44 -14.38
N LEU A 218 8.33 -29.38 -13.58
CA LEU A 218 9.22 -29.10 -12.46
C LEU A 218 9.04 -30.15 -11.35
N ARG A 219 10.01 -30.28 -10.44
CA ARG A 219 9.91 -31.19 -9.29
C ARG A 219 9.46 -30.44 -8.05
N SER A 220 8.32 -30.83 -7.49
CA SER A 220 7.85 -30.24 -6.24
C SER A 220 8.83 -30.53 -5.09
N PRO A 221 9.14 -29.54 -4.22
CA PRO A 221 9.82 -29.80 -2.94
C PRO A 221 8.86 -30.34 -1.86
N GLY A 222 7.57 -30.54 -2.18
CA GLY A 222 6.50 -30.86 -1.22
C GLY A 222 5.98 -29.61 -0.49
N ALA A 223 6.87 -28.81 0.08
CA ALA A 223 6.52 -27.53 0.68
C ALA A 223 7.59 -26.45 0.42
N ALA A 224 7.15 -25.19 0.32
CA ALA A 224 8.02 -24.02 0.20
C ALA A 224 7.46 -22.85 1.01
N GLU A 225 8.33 -22.00 1.53
CA GLU A 225 7.96 -20.86 2.38
C GLU A 225 8.23 -19.53 1.67
N VAL A 226 7.24 -18.63 1.72
CA VAL A 226 7.37 -17.26 1.24
C VAL A 226 8.12 -16.42 2.29
N GLU A 227 9.30 -15.93 1.93
CA GLU A 227 10.08 -15.01 2.76
C GLU A 227 9.33 -13.70 3.08
N GLY A 228 9.70 -13.01 4.16
CA GLY A 228 9.31 -11.62 4.40
C GLY A 228 9.72 -10.66 3.29
N ASP A 229 8.92 -9.61 3.08
CA ASP A 229 9.06 -8.63 2.00
C ASP A 229 10.03 -7.51 2.38
N TRP A 230 11.22 -7.52 1.77
CA TRP A 230 12.20 -6.45 1.97
C TRP A 230 11.75 -5.11 1.40
N SER A 231 10.97 -5.13 0.31
CA SER A 231 10.46 -3.94 -0.35
C SER A 231 9.43 -3.21 0.51
N ASN A 232 8.51 -3.97 1.12
CA ASN A 232 7.53 -3.42 2.06
C ASN A 232 8.18 -3.01 3.39
N SER A 233 9.15 -3.81 3.85
CA SER A 233 9.85 -3.52 5.11
C SER A 233 10.67 -2.25 5.05
N ALA A 234 11.20 -1.89 3.87
CA ALA A 234 11.94 -0.65 3.66
C ALA A 234 11.21 0.60 4.17
N PHE A 235 9.88 0.65 4.07
CA PHE A 235 9.09 1.79 4.58
C PHE A 235 9.16 1.93 6.09
N TRP A 236 9.07 0.81 6.81
CA TRP A 236 9.18 0.77 8.26
C TRP A 236 10.61 1.03 8.74
N LEU A 237 11.60 0.52 8.00
CA LEU A 237 13.02 0.76 8.30
C LEU A 237 13.37 2.25 8.11
N CYS A 238 12.88 2.89 7.03
CA CYS A 238 13.01 4.33 6.82
C CYS A 238 12.28 5.13 7.92
N ALA A 239 11.09 4.71 8.32
CA ALA A 239 10.39 5.30 9.46
C ALA A 239 11.20 5.17 10.77
N GLY A 240 11.94 4.07 10.96
CA GLY A 240 12.87 3.88 12.06
C GLY A 240 14.01 4.90 12.06
N ALA A 241 14.59 5.18 10.89
CA ALA A 241 15.64 6.20 10.71
C ALA A 241 15.14 7.62 11.00
N LEU A 242 13.85 7.90 10.75
CA LEU A 242 13.24 9.22 10.92
C LEU A 242 12.50 9.39 12.28
N GLY A 243 12.41 8.34 13.08
CA GLY A 243 11.57 8.27 14.29
C GLY A 243 12.35 8.10 15.60
N ARG A 244 12.01 7.07 16.37
CA ARG A 244 12.74 6.62 17.59
C ARG A 244 13.34 5.22 17.44
N GLY A 245 13.21 4.64 16.25
CA GLY A 245 13.74 3.34 15.90
C GLY A 245 12.68 2.26 15.82
N VAL A 246 12.82 1.39 14.82
CA VAL A 246 11.88 0.32 14.49
C VAL A 246 12.64 -0.98 14.29
N THR A 247 12.08 -2.09 14.78
CA THR A 247 12.59 -3.45 14.56
C THR A 247 11.61 -4.23 13.68
N LEU A 248 12.09 -4.75 12.56
CA LEU A 248 11.36 -5.67 11.68
C LEU A 248 11.86 -7.10 11.92
N THR A 249 10.96 -8.06 12.15
CA THR A 249 11.28 -9.50 12.24
C THR A 249 10.79 -10.26 11.02
N GLY A 250 11.29 -11.47 10.80
CA GLY A 250 10.91 -12.30 9.64
C GLY A 250 11.59 -11.86 8.34
N LEU A 251 12.71 -11.14 8.44
CA LEU A 251 13.55 -10.76 7.31
C LEU A 251 14.83 -11.57 7.36
N ARG A 252 15.11 -12.34 6.31
CA ARG A 252 16.30 -13.18 6.29
C ARG A 252 17.53 -12.38 5.90
N ALA A 253 18.59 -12.50 6.70
CA ALA A 253 19.86 -11.86 6.42
C ALA A 253 20.52 -12.37 5.11
N ASP A 254 20.19 -13.56 4.62
CA ASP A 254 20.73 -14.16 3.39
C ASP A 254 19.83 -13.97 2.14
N SER A 255 18.79 -13.13 2.23
CA SER A 255 17.83 -12.90 1.15
C SER A 255 18.47 -12.44 -0.16
N ARG A 256 17.93 -12.93 -1.28
CA ARG A 256 18.23 -12.45 -2.64
C ARG A 256 17.37 -11.26 -3.08
N GLN A 257 16.42 -10.81 -2.27
CA GLN A 257 15.61 -9.64 -2.62
C GLN A 257 16.51 -8.39 -2.71
N GLY A 258 16.54 -7.74 -3.88
CA GLY A 258 17.40 -6.57 -4.12
C GLY A 258 17.16 -5.44 -3.14
N ASP A 259 15.91 -5.26 -2.70
CA ASP A 259 15.49 -4.22 -1.77
C ASP A 259 16.10 -4.39 -0.36
N ARG A 260 16.74 -5.53 -0.05
CA ARG A 260 17.60 -5.70 1.14
C ARG A 260 18.72 -4.66 1.20
N ALA A 261 19.11 -4.09 0.07
CA ALA A 261 20.06 -2.97 -0.01
C ALA A 261 19.66 -1.76 0.86
N VAL A 262 18.38 -1.62 1.23
CA VAL A 262 17.91 -0.58 2.17
C VAL A 262 18.72 -0.54 3.46
N VAL A 263 19.20 -1.68 3.96
CA VAL A 263 20.07 -1.75 5.16
C VAL A 263 21.32 -0.92 4.97
N LYS A 264 22.10 -1.25 3.93
CA LYS A 264 23.37 -0.56 3.61
C LYS A 264 23.13 0.90 3.21
N LEU A 265 22.02 1.20 2.55
CA LEU A 265 21.68 2.56 2.15
C LEU A 265 21.36 3.42 3.38
N LEU A 266 20.58 2.91 4.34
CA LEU A 266 20.26 3.64 5.57
C LEU A 266 21.51 3.82 6.44
N GLU A 267 22.40 2.83 6.52
CA GLU A 267 23.72 2.99 7.15
C GLU A 267 24.55 4.09 6.47
N ALA A 268 24.61 4.09 5.12
CA ALA A 268 25.33 5.09 4.34
C ALA A 268 24.74 6.51 4.47
N PHE A 269 23.41 6.62 4.59
CA PHE A 269 22.76 7.86 4.96
C PHE A 269 23.18 8.32 6.37
N GLY A 270 23.57 7.42 7.27
CA GLY A 270 24.01 7.73 8.63
C GLY A 270 23.05 7.27 9.73
N ALA A 271 22.09 6.41 9.43
CA ALA A 271 21.25 5.76 10.45
C ALA A 271 22.03 4.67 11.21
N GLU A 272 21.64 4.41 12.45
CA GLU A 272 22.17 3.30 13.24
C GLU A 272 21.42 2.01 12.86
N VAL A 273 22.08 1.05 12.23
CA VAL A 273 21.46 -0.21 11.81
C VAL A 273 22.10 -1.40 12.52
N SER A 274 21.26 -2.37 12.90
CA SER A 274 21.68 -3.64 13.48
C SER A 274 20.82 -4.75 12.89
N MET A 275 21.45 -5.84 12.47
CA MET A 275 20.78 -6.96 11.81
C MET A 275 21.21 -8.27 12.46
N THR A 276 20.23 -9.10 12.82
CA THR A 276 20.40 -10.51 13.19
C THR A 276 20.04 -11.38 11.98
N GLU A 277 20.01 -12.70 12.15
CA GLU A 277 19.62 -13.63 11.09
C GLU A 277 18.18 -13.41 10.59
N ASP A 278 17.27 -13.02 11.49
CA ASP A 278 15.82 -12.94 11.26
C ASP A 278 15.21 -11.55 11.52
N ALA A 279 16.01 -10.56 11.94
CA ALA A 279 15.50 -9.25 12.29
C ALA A 279 16.45 -8.10 11.92
N VAL A 280 15.87 -6.95 11.62
CA VAL A 280 16.58 -5.70 11.33
C VAL A 280 16.04 -4.61 12.23
N THR A 281 16.91 -3.92 12.95
CA THR A 281 16.56 -2.74 13.72
C THR A 281 17.29 -1.52 13.18
N VAL A 282 16.53 -0.48 12.85
CA VAL A 282 17.05 0.82 12.41
C VAL A 282 16.68 1.88 13.44
N ARG A 283 17.64 2.71 13.84
CA ARG A 283 17.48 3.85 14.73
C ARG A 283 17.99 5.14 14.07
N PRO A 284 17.51 6.31 14.52
CA PRO A 284 17.96 7.59 13.97
C PRO A 284 19.45 7.83 14.22
N GLY A 285 20.12 8.41 13.22
CA GLY A 285 21.48 8.94 13.34
C GLY A 285 21.61 10.29 12.61
N ALA A 286 22.83 10.73 12.34
CA ALA A 286 23.09 11.99 11.65
C ALA A 286 22.99 11.80 10.13
N LEU A 287 21.78 11.96 9.59
CA LEU A 287 21.51 11.70 8.18
C LEU A 287 22.20 12.72 7.26
N ARG A 288 22.88 12.25 6.20
CA ARG A 288 23.59 13.06 5.21
C ARG A 288 23.22 12.63 3.79
N GLY A 289 23.10 13.61 2.89
CA GLY A 289 22.79 13.36 1.49
C GLY A 289 23.91 12.62 0.76
N MET A 290 23.52 11.84 -0.25
CA MET A 290 24.43 11.01 -1.04
C MET A 290 23.89 10.75 -2.45
N THR A 291 24.69 10.13 -3.32
CA THR A 291 24.20 9.63 -4.61
C THR A 291 23.71 8.19 -4.47
N VAL A 292 22.47 7.93 -4.87
CA VAL A 292 21.83 6.61 -4.91
C VAL A 292 21.65 6.18 -6.36
N ASN A 293 22.30 5.08 -6.75
CA ASN A 293 22.13 4.48 -8.07
C ASN A 293 20.94 3.51 -8.06
N ALA A 294 19.86 3.84 -8.78
CA ALA A 294 18.58 3.16 -8.70
C ALA A 294 18.34 1.87 -9.53
N PRO A 295 19.11 1.49 -10.58
CA PRO A 295 18.71 0.42 -11.52
C PRO A 295 18.41 -0.94 -10.90
N GLN A 296 19.05 -1.26 -9.76
CA GLN A 296 18.88 -2.55 -9.06
C GLN A 296 17.86 -2.49 -7.92
N ILE A 297 17.43 -1.28 -7.53
CA ILE A 297 16.56 -1.00 -6.38
C ILE A 297 15.53 0.10 -6.68
N PRO A 298 14.90 0.13 -7.87
CA PRO A 298 14.06 1.25 -8.28
C PRO A 298 12.88 1.48 -7.32
N ASP A 299 12.45 0.39 -6.71
CA ASP A 299 11.30 0.28 -5.83
C ASP A 299 11.56 0.91 -4.43
N LEU A 300 12.83 1.14 -4.06
CA LEU A 300 13.23 1.84 -2.83
C LEU A 300 13.22 3.38 -2.97
N VAL A 301 13.34 3.90 -4.20
CA VAL A 301 13.51 5.34 -4.45
C VAL A 301 12.41 6.19 -3.80
N PRO A 302 11.09 5.87 -3.89
CA PRO A 302 10.05 6.73 -3.31
C PRO A 302 10.24 6.99 -1.81
N VAL A 303 10.57 5.96 -1.04
CA VAL A 303 10.71 6.10 0.42
C VAL A 303 12.08 6.61 0.84
N LEU A 304 13.14 6.27 0.10
CA LEU A 304 14.46 6.87 0.33
C LEU A 304 14.46 8.37 0.02
N SER A 305 13.65 8.84 -0.94
CA SER A 305 13.45 10.28 -1.17
C SER A 305 12.82 10.98 0.03
N VAL A 306 11.98 10.30 0.81
CA VAL A 306 11.48 10.82 2.09
C VAL A 306 12.62 10.93 3.11
N VAL A 307 13.49 9.92 3.22
CA VAL A 307 14.68 9.99 4.09
C VAL A 307 15.60 11.15 3.67
N ALA A 308 15.85 11.29 2.37
CA ALA A 308 16.65 12.36 1.79
C ALA A 308 16.09 13.76 2.09
N ALA A 309 14.76 13.91 2.12
CA ALA A 309 14.11 15.17 2.47
C ALA A 309 14.43 15.64 3.90
N PHE A 310 14.93 14.75 4.77
CA PHE A 310 15.36 15.04 6.14
C PHE A 310 16.89 14.92 6.34
N ALA A 311 17.66 14.55 5.31
CA ALA A 311 19.11 14.39 5.40
C ALA A 311 19.84 15.73 5.19
N GLU A 312 20.96 15.95 5.87
CA GLU A 312 21.77 17.17 5.65
C GLU A 312 22.40 17.15 4.25
N GLY A 313 22.20 18.22 3.47
CA GLY A 313 22.77 18.38 2.15
C GLY A 313 21.86 17.86 1.02
N GLU A 314 22.48 17.44 -0.08
CA GLU A 314 21.79 17.04 -1.31
C GLU A 314 21.91 15.53 -1.54
N THR A 315 20.80 14.89 -1.89
CA THR A 315 20.76 13.49 -2.33
C THR A 315 20.37 13.42 -3.80
N ARG A 316 21.09 12.63 -4.59
CA ARG A 316 20.82 12.43 -6.02
C ARG A 316 20.44 10.98 -6.29
N PHE A 317 19.23 10.75 -6.77
CA PHE A 317 18.79 9.47 -7.30
C PHE A 317 19.04 9.48 -8.81
N ILE A 318 19.90 8.60 -9.29
CA ILE A 318 20.34 8.54 -10.70
C ILE A 318 19.99 7.20 -11.34
N ASN A 319 19.90 7.16 -12.67
CA ASN A 319 19.56 5.96 -13.46
C ASN A 319 18.23 5.31 -12.97
N ALA A 320 17.24 6.14 -12.67
CA ALA A 320 15.93 5.78 -12.16
C ALA A 320 14.83 5.87 -13.23
N GLY A 321 15.18 5.98 -14.52
CA GLY A 321 14.22 6.16 -15.62
C GLY A 321 13.09 5.11 -15.67
N ARG A 322 13.38 3.87 -15.24
CA ARG A 322 12.39 2.78 -15.17
C ARG A 322 11.20 3.06 -14.23
N LEU A 323 11.34 4.00 -13.29
CA LEU A 323 10.24 4.42 -12.41
C LEU A 323 9.09 5.08 -13.18
N ARG A 324 9.32 5.62 -14.38
CA ARG A 324 8.30 6.30 -15.18
C ARG A 324 7.23 5.36 -15.73
N ILE A 325 7.60 4.11 -15.99
CA ILE A 325 6.75 3.07 -16.61
C ILE A 325 6.14 2.09 -15.59
N LYS A 326 6.12 2.47 -14.30
CA LYS A 326 5.54 1.71 -13.20
C LYS A 326 4.05 2.04 -13.06
N GLU A 327 3.44 1.65 -11.94
CA GLU A 327 2.03 1.83 -11.61
C GLU A 327 1.60 3.32 -11.71
N SER A 328 2.49 4.24 -11.33
CA SER A 328 2.48 5.65 -11.71
C SER A 328 3.80 6.02 -12.41
N ASP A 329 3.91 7.23 -12.96
CA ASP A 329 5.25 7.82 -13.13
C ASP A 329 5.79 8.11 -11.72
N ARG A 330 6.57 7.16 -11.17
CA ARG A 330 7.03 7.22 -9.78
C ARG A 330 8.03 8.35 -9.54
N LEU A 331 8.70 8.88 -10.57
CA LEU A 331 9.56 10.05 -10.41
C LEU A 331 8.67 11.28 -10.20
N ALA A 332 7.73 11.52 -11.13
CA ALA A 332 6.84 12.67 -11.07
C ALA A 332 5.94 12.65 -9.83
N THR A 333 5.41 11.49 -9.46
CA THR A 333 4.53 11.36 -8.28
C THR A 333 5.30 11.44 -6.96
N THR A 334 6.54 10.96 -6.88
CA THR A 334 7.38 11.17 -5.70
C THR A 334 7.78 12.64 -5.54
N ARG A 335 8.15 13.32 -6.63
CA ARG A 335 8.40 14.77 -6.64
C ARG A 335 7.18 15.51 -6.10
N GLN A 336 6.01 15.27 -6.68
CA GLN A 336 4.77 15.95 -6.28
C GLN A 336 4.44 15.71 -4.80
N LEU A 337 4.52 14.45 -4.33
CA LEU A 337 4.30 14.11 -2.93
C LEU A 337 5.20 14.90 -1.99
N LEU A 338 6.49 15.04 -2.34
CA LEU A 338 7.45 15.75 -1.52
C LEU A 338 7.23 17.27 -1.54
N GLU A 339 6.93 17.85 -2.70
CA GLU A 339 6.56 19.26 -2.84
C GLU A 339 5.29 19.62 -2.05
N ASP A 340 4.25 18.77 -2.13
CA ASP A 340 3.00 18.95 -1.39
C ASP A 340 3.22 18.99 0.13
N LEU A 341 4.27 18.31 0.60
CA LEU A 341 4.68 18.32 2.01
C LEU A 341 5.71 19.41 2.35
N GLY A 342 6.14 20.20 1.36
CA GLY A 342 7.05 21.33 1.50
C GLY A 342 8.54 20.99 1.47
N ALA A 343 8.92 19.88 0.84
CA ALA A 343 10.32 19.52 0.59
C ALA A 343 10.90 20.34 -0.58
N ASP A 344 12.23 20.27 -0.74
CA ASP A 344 12.95 20.78 -1.91
C ASP A 344 13.38 19.59 -2.77
N VAL A 345 12.71 19.43 -3.90
CA VAL A 345 12.95 18.33 -4.81
C VAL A 345 12.89 18.84 -6.24
N GLU A 346 13.80 18.33 -7.05
CA GLU A 346 13.89 18.59 -8.47
C GLU A 346 13.85 17.24 -9.20
N GLU A 347 12.99 17.12 -10.20
CA GLU A 347 12.99 15.97 -11.09
C GLU A 347 13.96 16.22 -12.23
N ILE A 348 14.82 15.22 -12.48
CA ILE A 348 15.73 15.18 -13.63
C ILE A 348 15.28 14.06 -14.56
N PRO A 349 15.73 14.02 -15.83
CA PRO A 349 15.20 13.09 -16.83
C PRO A 349 15.11 11.63 -16.38
N ASP A 350 16.13 11.14 -15.67
CA ASP A 350 16.25 9.78 -15.16
C ASP A 350 16.38 9.72 -13.64
N GLY A 351 15.81 10.68 -12.89
CA GLY A 351 16.11 10.74 -11.46
C GLY A 351 15.42 11.83 -10.66
N LEU A 352 15.89 12.00 -9.43
CA LEU A 352 15.45 13.05 -8.49
C LEU A 352 16.67 13.64 -7.78
N ILE A 353 16.64 14.95 -7.54
CA ILE A 353 17.57 15.64 -6.65
C ILE A 353 16.75 16.15 -5.47
N VAL A 354 17.06 15.69 -4.26
CA VAL A 354 16.35 16.07 -3.03
C VAL A 354 17.31 16.82 -2.11
N ARG A 355 16.99 18.07 -1.78
CA ARG A 355 17.79 18.90 -0.86
C ARG A 355 17.12 18.88 0.50
N GLY A 356 17.77 18.23 1.46
CA GLY A 356 17.12 17.95 2.72
C GLY A 356 16.94 19.17 3.59
N ARG A 357 15.91 19.10 4.45
CA ARG A 357 15.45 20.18 5.31
C ARG A 357 15.31 19.70 6.74
N THR A 358 15.29 20.65 7.67
CA THR A 358 15.09 20.36 9.10
C THR A 358 13.65 19.97 9.44
N ALA A 359 12.68 20.31 8.59
CA ALA A 359 11.28 19.93 8.75
C ALA A 359 10.48 20.06 7.45
N LEU A 360 9.47 19.20 7.31
CA LEU A 360 8.41 19.31 6.30
C LEU A 360 7.19 20.03 6.90
N ARG A 361 6.52 20.83 6.05
CA ARG A 361 5.34 21.63 6.42
C ARG A 361 4.12 20.74 6.69
N GLY A 362 4.04 19.59 6.03
CA GLY A 362 2.83 18.79 5.97
C GLY A 362 1.86 19.32 4.92
N GLY A 363 0.86 18.53 4.56
CA GLY A 363 -0.04 18.85 3.46
C GLY A 363 -0.98 17.70 3.13
N ALA A 364 -1.69 17.83 2.02
CA ALA A 364 -2.48 16.77 1.42
C ALA A 364 -1.74 16.26 0.18
N CYS A 365 -1.66 14.94 0.02
CA CYS A 365 -1.02 14.29 -1.12
C CYS A 365 -1.99 13.29 -1.75
N ASP A 366 -1.92 13.12 -3.06
CA ASP A 366 -2.61 12.03 -3.76
C ASP A 366 -1.69 10.79 -3.80
N GLY A 367 -2.24 9.63 -3.45
CA GLY A 367 -1.54 8.35 -3.57
C GLY A 367 -1.43 7.84 -5.01
N THR A 368 -2.13 8.46 -5.97
CA THR A 368 -2.10 8.16 -7.41
C THR A 368 -2.30 6.68 -7.76
N ARG A 369 -3.08 5.97 -6.92
CA ARG A 369 -3.29 4.51 -7.00
C ARG A 369 -2.00 3.67 -6.96
N ASP A 370 -0.91 4.22 -6.41
CA ASP A 370 0.35 3.52 -6.21
C ASP A 370 0.60 3.33 -4.69
N HIS A 371 0.61 2.07 -4.27
CA HIS A 371 0.82 1.72 -2.86
C HIS A 371 2.15 2.25 -2.30
N ARG A 372 3.21 2.34 -3.12
CA ARG A 372 4.51 2.87 -2.67
C ARG A 372 4.46 4.37 -2.41
N ILE A 373 3.69 5.11 -3.20
CA ILE A 373 3.47 6.55 -2.99
C ILE A 373 2.65 6.76 -1.71
N VAL A 374 1.57 5.99 -1.52
CA VAL A 374 0.75 6.04 -0.30
C VAL A 374 1.59 5.73 0.95
N MET A 375 2.40 4.67 0.91
CA MET A 375 3.26 4.30 2.04
C MET A 375 4.36 5.34 2.29
N SER A 376 4.96 5.93 1.24
CA SER A 376 5.92 7.02 1.38
C SER A 376 5.28 8.26 2.03
N ALA A 377 4.06 8.61 1.62
CA ALA A 377 3.30 9.71 2.22
C ALA A 377 3.02 9.44 3.70
N ALA A 378 2.72 8.18 4.06
CA ALA A 378 2.50 7.79 5.44
C ALA A 378 3.76 7.91 6.30
N VAL A 379 4.91 7.48 5.79
CA VAL A 379 6.21 7.67 6.45
C VAL A 379 6.50 9.16 6.60
N ALA A 380 6.35 9.96 5.54
CA ALA A 380 6.62 11.39 5.56
C ALA A 380 5.71 12.15 6.55
N GLY A 381 4.40 11.84 6.56
CA GLY A 381 3.41 12.44 7.45
C GLY A 381 3.57 12.03 8.92
N GLY A 382 4.02 10.79 9.17
CA GLY A 382 4.29 10.28 10.51
C GLY A 382 5.63 10.75 11.10
N SER A 383 6.56 11.19 10.25
CA SER A 383 7.94 11.49 10.66
C SER A 383 8.09 12.79 11.45
N HIS A 384 8.89 12.73 12.52
CA HIS A 384 9.34 13.88 13.28
C HIS A 384 10.80 13.66 13.69
N LEU A 385 11.72 14.44 13.11
CA LEU A 385 13.16 14.32 13.39
C LEU A 385 13.42 14.44 14.89
N HIS A 386 13.95 13.37 15.48
CA HIS A 386 14.50 13.42 16.82
C HIS A 386 15.85 14.14 16.78
N THR A 387 15.82 15.47 16.88
CA THR A 387 17.07 16.22 17.09
C THR A 387 17.60 15.85 18.47
N ARG A 388 18.70 15.06 18.52
CA ARG A 388 19.56 14.97 19.71
C ARG A 388 20.19 16.34 19.92
N ARG A 389 19.42 17.30 20.45
CA ARG A 389 20.01 18.54 20.97
C ARG A 389 20.78 18.18 22.23
N HIS A 390 22.07 18.55 22.24
CA HIS A 390 22.83 18.83 23.44
C HIS A 390 21.91 19.40 24.54
N GLN A 391 22.06 18.90 25.77
CA GLN A 391 21.53 19.54 26.95
C GLN A 391 22.02 21.00 26.99
N GLY A 392 21.20 21.92 26.49
CA GLY A 392 21.59 23.30 26.28
C GLY A 392 20.39 24.11 25.82
N ARG A 393 19.61 24.59 26.79
CA ARG A 393 18.59 25.65 26.67
C ARG A 393 17.59 25.47 25.50
N THR A 394 16.56 24.66 25.72
CA THR A 394 15.29 24.84 25.00
C THR A 394 14.56 26.07 25.54
N GLY A 395 14.52 27.14 24.74
CA GLY A 395 13.55 28.22 24.88
C GLY A 395 12.14 27.63 24.82
N ARG A 396 11.49 27.55 25.97
CA ARG A 396 10.04 27.29 26.06
C ARG A 396 9.32 28.45 25.38
N SER A 397 8.57 28.17 24.33
CA SER A 397 7.49 29.06 23.89
C SER A 397 6.49 29.18 25.06
N GLN A 398 6.65 30.25 25.83
CA GLN A 398 5.82 30.60 26.98
C GLN A 398 4.58 31.36 26.50
N ILE A 399 3.59 30.70 25.90
CA ILE A 399 2.21 31.24 25.88
C ILE A 399 1.16 30.14 26.11
N VAL A 400 1.30 29.29 27.13
CA VAL A 400 0.15 28.66 27.85
C VAL A 400 0.57 28.25 29.28
N SER A 401 1.16 29.15 30.07
CA SER A 401 1.57 28.82 31.46
C SER A 401 1.15 29.82 32.55
N ARG A 402 0.27 30.78 32.25
CA ARG A 402 -0.28 31.70 33.27
C ARG A 402 -1.70 31.38 33.76
N LEU A 403 -2.33 30.28 33.32
CA LEU A 403 -3.67 29.89 33.80
C LEU A 403 -3.74 28.61 34.66
N PHE A 404 -2.64 27.87 34.83
CA PHE A 404 -2.65 26.55 35.49
C PHE A 404 -1.79 26.46 36.76
N ARG A 405 -1.63 27.58 37.48
CA ARG A 405 -0.92 27.63 38.78
C ARG A 405 -1.80 28.11 39.94
N ARG A 406 -3.12 27.90 39.86
CA ARG A 406 -4.06 28.27 40.93
C ARG A 406 -4.99 27.14 41.42
N LEU A 407 -4.80 25.89 40.99
CA LEU A 407 -5.61 24.77 41.49
C LEU A 407 -4.69 23.54 41.73
N CYS A 408 -4.51 23.20 43.01
CA CYS A 408 -3.84 22.02 43.60
C CYS A 408 -2.32 22.11 43.90
N PRO A 409 -1.91 22.03 45.19
CA PRO A 409 -0.52 21.82 45.61
C PRO A 409 -0.14 20.31 45.58
N PRO A 410 1.15 19.94 45.61
CA PRO A 410 1.58 18.56 45.46
C PRO A 410 1.54 17.81 46.81
N ARG A 411 1.06 16.57 46.82
CA ARG A 411 1.37 15.60 47.89
C ARG A 411 2.24 14.47 47.33
N ARG A 412 3.36 14.23 48.02
CA ARG A 412 4.29 13.11 47.88
C ARG A 412 3.82 11.93 48.73
N THR A 413 3.86 10.73 48.16
CA THR A 413 4.17 9.40 48.73
C THR A 413 4.09 8.45 47.51
N GLY A 414 5.03 7.60 47.12
CA GLY A 414 5.99 6.80 47.87
C GLY A 414 5.58 5.33 47.76
N LEU A 415 6.14 4.61 46.77
CA LEU A 415 6.47 3.16 46.71
C LEU A 415 6.25 2.50 45.33
N SER A 416 7.17 1.57 45.07
CA SER A 416 7.60 0.93 43.85
C SER A 416 6.71 -0.23 43.36
N GLY A 417 6.50 -0.30 42.04
CA GLY A 417 5.93 -1.44 41.33
C GLY A 417 5.88 -1.12 39.84
N GLY A 418 6.92 -1.50 39.09
CA GLY A 418 7.08 -1.16 37.68
C GLY A 418 6.15 -1.96 36.78
N LEU A 419 4.97 -1.40 36.47
CA LEU A 419 4.18 -1.79 35.30
C LEU A 419 4.33 -0.69 34.24
N ILE A 420 4.92 -1.06 33.10
CA ILE A 420 5.03 -0.19 31.93
C ILE A 420 3.63 -0.11 31.29
N MET A 421 2.95 1.01 31.48
CA MET A 421 1.73 1.38 30.76
C MET A 421 2.05 2.44 29.70
N PRO A 422 1.71 2.23 28.41
CA PRO A 422 1.65 3.31 27.44
C PRO A 422 0.35 4.11 27.63
N TYR A 423 0.50 5.40 27.94
CA TYR A 423 -0.61 6.33 28.15
C TYR A 423 -1.40 6.60 26.85
N PHE A 424 -2.70 6.26 26.88
CA PHE A 424 -3.74 6.68 25.92
C PHE A 424 -4.38 8.00 26.34
N GLY A 425 -4.73 8.85 25.36
CA GLY A 425 -5.59 10.02 25.55
C GLY A 425 -6.81 10.01 24.62
N ARG A 426 -7.99 9.68 25.18
CA ARG A 426 -9.40 9.95 24.73
C ARG A 426 -9.78 9.40 23.34
N ASN A 427 -10.32 8.19 23.11
CA ASN A 427 -11.39 7.32 23.68
C ASN A 427 -12.78 7.33 23.01
N ILE A 428 -13.07 8.12 21.95
CA ILE A 428 -14.22 7.82 21.07
C ILE A 428 -13.89 8.24 19.63
N ARG A 429 -14.07 7.35 18.66
CA ARG A 429 -13.94 7.60 17.22
C ARG A 429 -15.26 7.33 16.51
N THR A 430 -15.73 8.28 15.70
CA THR A 430 -16.94 8.15 14.89
C THR A 430 -16.59 8.17 13.42
N ALA A 431 -17.02 7.17 12.65
CA ALA A 431 -16.79 7.08 11.21
C ALA A 431 -18.10 6.83 10.47
N VAL A 432 -18.37 7.58 9.40
CA VAL A 432 -19.53 7.38 8.53
C VAL A 432 -19.09 6.63 7.28
N PHE A 433 -19.87 5.65 6.81
CA PHE A 433 -19.59 4.89 5.59
C PHE A 433 -20.83 4.83 4.68
N GLY A 434 -20.59 4.80 3.37
CA GLY A 434 -21.63 4.73 2.32
C GLY A 434 -21.20 5.48 1.05
N GLN A 435 -21.72 5.08 -0.11
CA GLN A 435 -21.55 5.79 -1.38
C GLN A 435 -22.79 6.63 -1.69
N SER A 436 -22.66 7.71 -2.46
CA SER A 436 -23.74 8.64 -2.84
C SER A 436 -24.94 7.96 -3.53
N HIS A 437 -24.82 6.71 -3.97
CA HIS A 437 -25.90 5.94 -4.60
C HIS A 437 -26.14 4.51 -4.09
N ALA A 438 -25.59 4.11 -2.94
CA ALA A 438 -25.81 2.76 -2.37
C ALA A 438 -27.05 2.67 -1.45
N ALA A 439 -27.58 1.46 -1.28
CA ALA A 439 -28.78 1.14 -0.47
C ALA A 439 -28.55 1.15 1.06
N ALA A 440 -27.39 1.57 1.55
CA ALA A 440 -27.18 1.81 2.98
C ALA A 440 -26.03 2.80 3.21
N ILE A 441 -26.26 3.75 4.10
CA ILE A 441 -25.25 4.60 4.74
C ILE A 441 -25.25 4.20 6.22
N GLY A 442 -24.08 4.11 6.87
CA GLY A 442 -23.98 3.71 8.27
C GLY A 442 -22.94 4.51 9.04
N VAL A 443 -22.97 4.40 10.37
CA VAL A 443 -22.00 5.04 11.26
C VAL A 443 -21.40 3.99 12.20
N THR A 444 -20.08 3.96 12.29
CA THR A 444 -19.33 3.18 13.27
C THR A 444 -18.89 4.10 14.41
N ILE A 445 -19.13 3.67 15.65
CA ILE A 445 -18.62 4.33 16.85
C ILE A 445 -17.68 3.36 17.55
N ASP A 446 -16.42 3.74 17.70
CA ASP A 446 -15.34 2.94 18.27
C ASP A 446 -14.78 3.61 19.53
N GLY A 447 -14.34 2.83 20.51
CA GLY A 447 -13.83 3.31 21.81
C GLY A 447 -14.85 3.37 22.96
N LEU A 448 -16.06 2.86 22.80
CA LEU A 448 -17.02 2.77 23.92
C LEU A 448 -16.60 1.68 24.94
N PRO A 449 -16.63 1.96 26.26
CA PRO A 449 -16.41 0.95 27.29
C PRO A 449 -17.40 -0.22 27.16
N ALA A 450 -16.95 -1.43 27.45
CA ALA A 450 -17.82 -2.61 27.46
C ALA A 450 -18.87 -2.48 28.57
N GLY A 451 -20.14 -2.74 28.24
CA GLY A 451 -21.26 -2.74 29.20
C GLY A 451 -22.11 -1.46 29.21
N GLU A 452 -21.66 -0.38 28.56
CA GLU A 452 -22.43 0.85 28.43
C GLU A 452 -23.53 0.73 27.36
N ALA A 453 -24.78 1.02 27.76
CA ALA A 453 -25.93 0.96 26.86
C ALA A 453 -26.01 2.25 26.04
N VAL A 454 -25.92 2.13 24.71
CA VAL A 454 -26.24 3.25 23.81
C VAL A 454 -27.76 3.42 23.78
N ASP A 455 -28.25 4.52 24.36
CA ASP A 455 -29.68 4.86 24.37
C ASP A 455 -30.14 5.19 22.94
N ALA A 456 -31.05 4.37 22.41
CA ALA A 456 -31.59 4.56 21.08
C ALA A 456 -32.42 5.84 20.97
N VAL A 457 -33.07 6.27 22.06
CA VAL A 457 -33.92 7.46 22.11
C VAL A 457 -33.08 8.74 22.03
N GLU A 458 -31.94 8.79 22.73
CA GLU A 458 -31.00 9.92 22.62
C GLU A 458 -30.35 10.00 21.23
N LEU A 459 -30.03 8.85 20.64
CA LEU A 459 -29.45 8.78 19.31
C LEU A 459 -30.45 9.25 18.24
N GLU A 460 -31.72 8.84 18.36
CA GLU A 460 -32.81 9.26 17.48
C GLU A 460 -33.09 10.78 17.62
N ALA A 461 -33.08 11.31 18.85
CA ALA A 461 -33.19 12.75 19.09
C ALA A 461 -32.01 13.56 18.50
N PHE A 462 -30.81 12.99 18.43
CA PHE A 462 -29.67 13.61 17.75
C PHE A 462 -29.81 13.56 16.23
N MET A 463 -30.26 12.44 15.66
CA MET A 463 -30.51 12.30 14.21
C MET A 463 -31.63 13.25 13.75
N ALA A 464 -32.71 13.38 14.53
CA ALA A 464 -33.82 14.28 14.25
C ALA A 464 -33.42 15.77 14.18
N ARG A 465 -32.34 16.20 14.87
CA ARG A 465 -31.80 17.57 14.75
C ARG A 465 -31.15 17.86 13.40
N ARG A 466 -30.85 16.83 12.61
CA ARG A 466 -30.34 16.93 11.24
C ARG A 466 -31.42 16.67 10.19
N ALA A 467 -32.68 16.57 10.60
CA ALA A 467 -33.80 16.44 9.68
C ALA A 467 -33.80 17.61 8.66
N PRO A 468 -34.05 17.33 7.37
CA PRO A 468 -34.18 18.36 6.36
C PRO A 468 -35.24 19.41 6.72
N GLU A 469 -35.08 20.64 6.22
CA GLU A 469 -35.90 21.85 6.49
C GLU A 469 -35.51 22.74 7.69
N GLN A 470 -34.45 22.43 8.46
CA GLN A 470 -33.98 23.33 9.52
C GLN A 470 -32.99 24.43 9.07
N ASN A 471 -32.47 24.38 7.84
CA ASN A 471 -31.66 25.47 7.30
C ASN A 471 -31.69 25.51 5.76
N ARG A 472 -31.56 26.72 5.18
CA ARG A 472 -31.72 27.02 3.74
C ARG A 472 -30.69 26.36 2.80
N MET A 473 -29.72 25.62 3.35
CA MET A 473 -28.56 25.07 2.63
C MET A 473 -28.54 23.52 2.57
N THR A 474 -29.56 22.84 3.09
CA THR A 474 -29.64 21.36 3.05
C THR A 474 -30.70 20.88 2.05
N THR A 475 -30.34 19.88 1.24
CA THR A 475 -31.21 19.26 0.22
C THR A 475 -32.53 18.75 0.79
N GLN A 476 -33.65 19.03 0.10
CA GLN A 476 -34.98 18.55 0.47
C GLN A 476 -35.10 17.03 0.28
N ARG A 477 -35.03 16.27 1.37
CA ARG A 477 -35.56 14.90 1.43
C ARG A 477 -36.58 14.82 2.56
N ARG A 478 -37.69 14.11 2.34
CA ARG A 478 -38.77 13.90 3.31
C ARG A 478 -38.99 12.40 3.52
N GLU A 479 -38.03 11.74 4.15
CA GLU A 479 -38.15 10.34 4.58
C GLU A 479 -37.70 10.23 6.04
N ALA A 480 -38.31 9.34 6.82
CA ALA A 480 -38.09 9.22 8.26
C ALA A 480 -36.95 8.24 8.58
N ASP A 481 -35.91 8.70 9.29
CA ASP A 481 -34.81 7.85 9.77
C ASP A 481 -35.25 7.06 11.02
N ARG A 482 -35.04 5.73 11.05
CA ARG A 482 -35.23 4.90 12.26
C ARG A 482 -34.04 3.95 12.51
N PRO A 483 -33.55 3.82 13.75
CA PRO A 483 -32.49 2.86 14.09
C PRO A 483 -33.07 1.45 14.34
N GLU A 484 -32.50 0.41 13.71
CA GLU A 484 -32.80 -1.01 14.01
C GLU A 484 -31.60 -1.72 14.68
N ARG A 485 -31.89 -2.69 15.55
CA ARG A 485 -30.89 -3.50 16.28
C ARG A 485 -30.96 -4.95 15.80
N GLU A 486 -29.99 -5.42 15.01
CA GLU A 486 -29.87 -6.83 14.61
C GLU A 486 -28.78 -7.59 15.41
N PRO A 487 -29.01 -8.84 15.83
CA PRO A 487 -28.01 -9.67 16.49
C PRO A 487 -27.19 -10.48 15.45
N ILE A 488 -25.93 -10.12 15.25
CA ILE A 488 -24.99 -10.87 14.41
C ILE A 488 -24.00 -11.66 15.31
N PHE A 489 -24.06 -13.00 15.19
CA PHE A 489 -23.32 -14.09 15.86
C PHE A 489 -23.72 -14.50 17.29
N ARG A 490 -24.64 -15.48 17.35
CA ARG A 490 -24.92 -16.35 18.50
C ARG A 490 -24.21 -17.70 18.29
N ALA A 491 -22.91 -17.79 18.59
CA ALA A 491 -22.22 -19.04 18.93
C ALA A 491 -20.79 -18.75 19.42
N LEU A 492 -20.67 -18.39 20.70
CA LEU A 492 -19.61 -18.82 21.63
C LEU A 492 -20.00 -18.27 23.00
N ALA A 493 -20.98 -18.95 23.60
CA ALA A 493 -21.25 -18.80 25.01
C ALA A 493 -20.04 -19.38 25.76
N HIS A 494 -19.11 -18.53 26.17
CA HIS A 494 -18.60 -18.42 27.54
C HIS A 494 -17.63 -17.22 27.61
N ARG A 495 -18.23 -16.07 27.95
CA ARG A 495 -17.63 -14.89 28.60
C ARG A 495 -16.30 -14.37 28.02
N ILE A 496 -16.39 -13.60 26.94
CA ILE A 496 -15.77 -12.28 26.69
C ILE A 496 -16.25 -11.86 25.28
N ILE A 497 -16.94 -10.73 25.14
CA ILE A 497 -17.31 -10.19 23.81
C ILE A 497 -16.78 -8.76 23.70
N THR A 498 -15.96 -8.56 22.66
CA THR A 498 -15.41 -7.31 22.15
C THR A 498 -16.36 -6.70 21.11
N SER A 499 -16.58 -5.38 21.22
CA SER A 499 -17.19 -4.47 20.23
C SER A 499 -18.54 -4.85 19.59
N ARG A 500 -19.63 -4.16 19.97
CA ARG A 500 -20.89 -4.17 19.22
C ARG A 500 -20.75 -3.32 17.93
N ARG A 501 -21.11 -3.88 16.77
CA ARG A 501 -21.44 -3.12 15.55
C ARG A 501 -22.92 -2.72 15.59
N LEU A 502 -23.22 -1.47 15.23
CA LEU A 502 -24.57 -1.01 14.91
C LEU A 502 -24.62 -0.74 13.39
N ARG A 503 -25.64 -1.27 12.69
CA ARG A 503 -25.90 -1.04 11.28
C ARG A 503 -27.24 -0.33 11.17
N THR A 504 -27.32 0.74 10.38
CA THR A 504 -28.58 1.38 9.96
C THR A 504 -28.78 1.12 8.46
N GLN A 505 -30.00 0.80 8.05
CA GLN A 505 -30.38 0.47 6.67
C GLN A 505 -31.29 1.57 6.12
N PHE A 506 -31.09 1.97 4.87
CA PHE A 506 -31.89 3.00 4.18
C PHE A 506 -32.54 2.37 2.94
N SER A 507 -33.86 2.22 2.89
CA SER A 507 -34.55 1.65 1.72
C SER A 507 -34.63 2.65 0.56
N ARG A 508 -34.15 2.27 -0.64
CA ARG A 508 -34.46 2.96 -1.90
C ARG A 508 -35.49 2.15 -2.69
N SER A 509 -36.67 2.72 -2.91
CA SER A 509 -37.60 2.28 -3.95
C SER A 509 -38.12 3.50 -4.71
N SER A 510 -37.52 3.80 -5.87
CA SER A 510 -38.18 4.67 -6.85
C SER A 510 -37.69 4.35 -8.26
N GLU A 511 -38.59 3.77 -9.06
CA GLU A 511 -38.54 3.66 -10.52
C GLU A 511 -38.42 5.06 -11.13
N LYS A 512 -37.21 5.50 -11.51
CA LYS A 512 -37.02 6.64 -12.45
C LYS A 512 -35.58 6.82 -12.96
N SER A 513 -34.71 5.83 -12.79
CA SER A 513 -33.31 5.88 -13.26
C SER A 513 -32.99 4.88 -14.38
N ARG A 514 -34.02 4.40 -15.12
CA ARG A 514 -33.83 3.57 -16.33
C ARG A 514 -33.85 4.38 -17.63
N GLU A 515 -34.23 5.65 -17.60
CA GLU A 515 -34.27 6.52 -18.78
C GLU A 515 -33.44 7.79 -18.52
N THR A 516 -32.16 7.73 -18.84
CA THR A 516 -31.28 8.88 -19.16
C THR A 516 -29.89 8.31 -19.46
N SER A 517 -29.84 7.39 -20.42
CA SER A 517 -28.61 6.83 -21.00
C SER A 517 -28.10 7.62 -22.20
N ASP A 518 -28.81 8.64 -22.68
CA ASP A 518 -28.42 9.39 -23.86
C ASP A 518 -28.50 10.89 -23.60
N HIS A 519 -27.35 11.53 -23.45
CA HIS A 519 -26.96 12.86 -23.97
C HIS A 519 -25.75 13.40 -23.19
N GLN A 520 -24.60 13.49 -23.87
CA GLN A 520 -23.46 14.31 -23.45
C GLN A 520 -23.83 15.79 -23.48
N ARG A 521 -23.24 16.61 -22.57
CA ARG A 521 -22.72 17.96 -22.86
C ARG A 521 -21.91 18.55 -21.67
N PRO A 522 -21.10 19.61 -21.89
CA PRO A 522 -19.74 19.78 -21.36
C PRO A 522 -19.68 20.75 -20.16
N GLN A 523 -18.60 20.71 -19.37
CA GLN A 523 -18.36 21.72 -18.34
C GLN A 523 -17.17 22.62 -18.67
N HIS A 524 -17.50 23.91 -18.76
CA HIS A 524 -16.70 25.10 -18.96
C HIS A 524 -15.78 25.43 -17.76
N GLN A 525 -14.62 26.02 -18.09
CA GLN A 525 -13.84 26.93 -17.24
C GLN A 525 -14.68 28.13 -16.76
N PHE A 526 -14.43 28.66 -15.56
CA PHE A 526 -14.48 30.11 -15.31
C PHE A 526 -13.59 30.52 -14.12
N SER A 527 -12.64 31.41 -14.42
CA SER A 527 -11.96 32.36 -13.54
C SER A 527 -12.82 33.61 -13.30
N GLY A 528 -12.65 34.33 -12.18
CA GLY A 528 -13.18 35.71 -12.09
C GLY A 528 -13.05 36.40 -10.72
N HIS A 529 -12.33 37.51 -10.70
CA HIS A 529 -12.15 38.47 -9.60
C HIS A 529 -12.97 39.77 -9.85
N SER A 530 -13.28 40.49 -8.76
CA SER A 530 -13.41 41.98 -8.63
C SER A 530 -14.77 42.73 -8.65
N ARG A 531 -14.97 43.48 -7.55
CA ARG A 531 -15.30 44.92 -7.35
C ARG A 531 -16.67 45.58 -7.72
N THR A 532 -17.24 46.19 -6.66
CA THR A 532 -17.88 47.54 -6.48
C THR A 532 -19.19 47.93 -7.20
N GLY A 533 -20.17 48.40 -6.41
CA GLY A 533 -21.29 49.25 -6.83
C GLY A 533 -22.36 49.46 -5.73
N HIS A 534 -22.54 50.70 -5.26
CA HIS A 534 -23.43 51.15 -4.18
C HIS A 534 -24.85 51.54 -4.65
N LEU A 535 -25.88 51.41 -3.78
CA LEU A 535 -26.90 52.42 -3.37
C LEU A 535 -27.98 51.77 -2.45
N ARG A 536 -28.01 52.11 -1.14
CA ARG A 536 -29.04 52.89 -0.36
C ARG A 536 -30.44 52.24 -0.30
N GLN A 537 -31.18 52.15 0.82
CA GLN A 537 -31.23 52.94 2.07
C GLN A 537 -32.02 52.16 3.18
N HIS A 538 -31.59 52.30 4.45
CA HIS A 538 -32.27 52.27 5.78
C HIS A 538 -33.73 51.77 5.91
N ASN A 539 -34.23 51.13 6.99
CA ASN A 539 -33.86 50.98 8.40
C ASN A 539 -34.79 49.91 9.01
N LEU A 540 -34.30 48.98 9.84
CA LEU A 540 -35.00 48.41 11.02
C LEU A 540 -33.96 47.64 11.85
N GLN A 541 -33.50 48.25 12.94
CA GLN A 541 -32.51 47.72 13.87
C GLN A 541 -33.18 46.89 14.99
N GLY A 542 -32.65 45.70 15.24
CA GLY A 542 -32.85 44.88 16.45
C GLY A 542 -31.57 44.06 16.75
N PRO A 543 -31.20 43.80 18.01
CA PRO A 543 -29.79 43.71 18.42
C PRO A 543 -29.20 42.30 18.39
N VAL A 544 -27.93 42.18 17.97
CA VAL A 544 -27.07 41.04 18.32
C VAL A 544 -26.37 41.38 19.64
N ARG A 545 -26.79 40.73 20.74
CA ARG A 545 -26.07 40.74 22.03
C ARG A 545 -25.77 39.32 22.50
N ASN A 546 -24.52 39.16 22.94
CA ASN A 546 -24.02 38.24 23.97
C ASN A 546 -23.56 36.81 23.59
N THR A 547 -22.30 36.73 23.19
CA THR A 547 -21.36 35.59 23.30
C THR A 547 -21.07 35.12 24.75
N ARG A 548 -21.76 35.67 25.77
CA ARG A 548 -21.58 35.30 27.19
C ARG A 548 -22.47 34.16 27.68
N ASP A 549 -23.50 33.78 26.93
CA ASP A 549 -24.46 32.74 27.36
C ASP A 549 -24.00 31.30 27.07
N LEU A 550 -23.16 31.10 26.04
CA LEU A 550 -22.64 29.79 25.68
C LEU A 550 -21.67 29.24 26.75
N VAL A 551 -20.86 30.14 27.34
CA VAL A 551 -19.87 29.78 28.37
C VAL A 551 -20.52 29.49 29.74
N ARG A 552 -21.69 30.08 30.04
CA ARG A 552 -22.45 29.76 31.26
C ARG A 552 -23.18 28.43 31.18
N ARG A 553 -23.67 28.03 29.99
CA ARG A 553 -24.39 26.75 29.83
C ARG A 553 -23.49 25.52 29.95
N CYS A 554 -22.22 25.59 29.52
CA CYS A 554 -21.28 24.48 29.69
C CYS A 554 -20.84 24.24 31.14
N ARG A 555 -20.97 25.24 32.04
CA ARG A 555 -20.61 25.08 33.47
C ARG A 555 -21.71 24.43 34.33
N ARG A 556 -22.97 24.36 33.87
CA ARG A 556 -24.04 23.67 34.60
C ARG A 556 -24.07 22.15 34.38
N LEU A 557 -23.46 21.65 33.31
CA LEU A 557 -23.39 20.21 33.01
C LEU A 557 -22.33 19.43 33.80
N MET A 558 -21.50 20.09 34.62
CA MET A 558 -20.47 19.44 35.46
C MET A 558 -20.74 19.53 36.98
N ARG A 559 -22.00 19.72 37.40
CA ARG A 559 -22.40 19.66 38.82
C ARG A 559 -23.61 18.74 39.01
N ALA A 560 -23.42 17.44 38.83
CA ALA A 560 -24.34 16.43 39.33
C ALA A 560 -23.59 15.10 39.47
N PHE A 561 -22.72 15.01 40.48
CA PHE A 561 -22.34 13.73 41.06
C PHE A 561 -22.24 13.95 42.58
N PRO A 562 -23.14 13.35 43.38
CA PRO A 562 -22.95 13.28 44.82
C PRO A 562 -21.84 12.27 45.10
N VAL A 563 -20.90 12.72 45.93
CA VAL A 563 -19.97 11.84 46.65
C VAL A 563 -20.72 11.35 47.88
N GLN A 564 -20.65 10.04 48.15
CA GLN A 564 -20.40 9.39 49.46
C GLN A 564 -21.25 8.13 49.70
N PRO A 565 -20.79 7.24 50.60
CA PRO A 565 -19.49 7.19 51.29
C PRO A 565 -18.45 6.33 50.58
#